data_AF-A0A0F9MJA6-F1
#
_entry.id   AF-A0A0F9MJA6-F1
#
_cell.length_a   1.000
_cell.length_b   1.000
_cell.length_c   1.000
_cell.angle_alpha   90.00
_cell.angle_beta   90.00
_cell.angle_gamma   90.00
#
_symmetry.space_group_name_H-M   'P 1'
#
loop_
_entity.id
_entity.type
_entity.pdbx_description
1 polymer ?
#
loop_
_entity_poly.entity_id
_entity_poly.type
_entity_poly.pdbx_seq_one_letter_code
_entity_poly.pdbx_strand_id
1 'polypeptide(L)'
;MVIATLPYSRRSPLNHKWTDEERDIIRRDFKHTHASRLDLAQYLSELTGDRITEFAVAGQIAIMGIAKSDDRRQWTPKEDQRLRNLMHIKNYRVVARMMERSINSVVVRSKRLHISRRIRNGWYTKREVCEILAHDHHWVQRRIDSGALKASWHYDTRPQQLGGSAWHIDEKDLKEFICRYPEEIVGCNIDIIQVVDIIAGVIPQGY
;
A
#
# COMPACT_ATOMS: atom_id res chain seq x y z
N MET A 1 26.63 -36.62 -11.92
CA MET A 1 25.37 -36.00 -12.36
C MET A 1 25.41 -34.55 -11.88
N VAL A 2 25.89 -33.64 -12.74
CA VAL A 2 26.18 -32.24 -12.40
C VAL A 2 25.04 -31.39 -12.95
N ILE A 3 24.32 -30.70 -12.06
CA ILE A 3 23.20 -29.84 -12.41
C ILE A 3 23.80 -28.52 -12.93
N ALA A 4 23.77 -28.34 -14.25
CA ALA A 4 24.19 -27.09 -14.88
C ALA A 4 23.16 -26.00 -14.61
N THR A 5 23.50 -25.04 -13.74
CA THR A 5 22.75 -23.79 -13.58
C THR A 5 23.01 -22.89 -14.79
N LEU A 6 22.06 -22.86 -15.71
CA LEU A 6 22.06 -21.90 -16.82
C LEU A 6 21.93 -20.47 -16.25
N PRO A 7 22.79 -19.51 -16.63
CA PRO A 7 22.61 -18.12 -16.24
C PRO A 7 21.36 -17.56 -16.92
N TYR A 8 20.44 -17.04 -16.11
CA TYR A 8 19.27 -16.29 -16.56
C TYR A 8 19.72 -15.02 -17.28
N SER A 9 19.97 -15.13 -18.57
CA SER A 9 20.24 -14.00 -19.46
C SER A 9 18.97 -13.16 -19.57
N ARG A 10 18.87 -12.11 -18.75
CA ARG A 10 17.94 -10.99 -18.98
C ARG A 10 18.39 -10.22 -20.23
N ARG A 11 18.14 -10.76 -21.42
CA ARG A 11 18.04 -9.93 -22.61
C ARG A 11 16.77 -9.11 -22.43
N SER A 12 16.92 -7.80 -22.21
CA SER A 12 15.80 -6.85 -22.30
C SER A 12 15.07 -7.12 -23.62
N PRO A 13 13.74 -7.32 -23.63
CA PRO A 13 13.01 -7.44 -24.88
C PRO A 13 13.29 -6.17 -25.68
N LEU A 14 13.72 -6.35 -26.92
CA LEU A 14 13.88 -5.26 -27.88
C LEU A 14 12.62 -4.39 -27.85
N ASN A 15 12.78 -3.07 -27.79
CA ASN A 15 11.66 -2.13 -27.88
C ASN A 15 10.97 -2.34 -29.24
N HIS A 16 9.91 -3.14 -29.27
CA HIS A 16 9.12 -3.38 -30.48
C HIS A 16 8.60 -2.04 -31.02
N LYS A 17 8.75 -1.83 -32.33
CA LYS A 17 8.41 -0.58 -32.99
C LYS A 17 6.97 -0.65 -33.49
N TRP A 18 6.09 0.02 -32.76
CA TRP A 18 4.66 0.02 -33.05
C TRP A 18 4.31 0.67 -34.39
N THR A 19 3.59 -0.03 -35.25
CA THR A 19 2.96 0.52 -36.47
C THR A 19 1.58 1.12 -36.17
N ASP A 20 0.99 1.82 -37.15
CA ASP A 20 -0.37 2.36 -37.00
C ASP A 20 -1.43 1.25 -37.03
N GLU A 21 -1.23 0.20 -37.82
CA GLU A 21 -2.12 -0.95 -37.93
C GLU A 21 -2.19 -1.73 -36.60
N GLU A 22 -1.05 -1.93 -35.95
CA GLU A 22 -0.99 -2.57 -34.63
C GLU A 22 -1.71 -1.71 -33.57
N ARG A 23 -1.55 -0.38 -33.63
CA ARG A 23 -2.28 0.55 -32.76
C ARG A 23 -3.79 0.46 -33.01
N ASP A 24 -4.23 0.32 -34.25
CA ASP A 24 -5.65 0.19 -34.57
C ASP A 24 -6.25 -1.14 -34.10
N ILE A 25 -5.50 -2.24 -34.20
CA ILE A 25 -5.87 -3.52 -33.58
C ILE A 25 -6.06 -3.35 -32.07
N ILE A 26 -5.10 -2.71 -31.39
CA ILE A 26 -5.19 -2.44 -29.96
C ILE A 26 -6.43 -1.58 -29.64
N ARG A 27 -6.73 -0.53 -30.41
CA ARG A 27 -7.93 0.30 -30.20
C ARG A 27 -9.21 -0.49 -30.33
N ARG A 28 -9.29 -1.38 -31.32
CA ARG A 28 -10.48 -2.16 -31.65
C ARG A 28 -10.75 -3.25 -30.60
N ASP A 29 -9.71 -3.96 -30.19
CA ASP A 29 -9.86 -5.24 -29.48
C ASP A 29 -9.54 -5.16 -27.97
N PHE A 30 -8.99 -4.04 -27.49
CA PHE A 30 -8.72 -3.87 -26.06
C PHE A 30 -10.01 -3.67 -25.25
N LYS A 31 -10.34 -4.64 -24.38
CA LYS A 31 -11.56 -4.66 -23.57
C LYS A 31 -11.36 -4.14 -22.13
N HIS A 32 -10.31 -3.37 -21.88
CA HIS A 32 -9.95 -2.88 -20.55
C HIS A 32 -9.75 -3.98 -19.48
N THR A 33 -9.38 -5.20 -19.88
CA THR A 33 -9.08 -6.30 -18.96
C THR A 33 -7.65 -6.78 -19.10
N HIS A 34 -7.15 -7.49 -18.08
CA HIS A 34 -5.86 -8.17 -18.15
C HIS A 34 -5.86 -9.25 -19.25
N ALA A 35 -6.94 -10.04 -19.34
CA ALA A 35 -7.09 -11.06 -20.38
C ALA A 35 -6.96 -10.48 -21.79
N SER A 36 -7.65 -9.37 -22.09
CA SER A 36 -7.52 -8.75 -23.42
C SER A 36 -6.11 -8.26 -23.75
N ARG A 37 -5.29 -7.91 -22.74
CA ARG A 37 -3.88 -7.53 -23.00
C ARG A 37 -3.01 -8.74 -23.33
N LEU A 38 -3.27 -9.89 -22.69
CA LEU A 38 -2.59 -11.14 -23.00
C LEU A 38 -2.95 -11.62 -24.41
N ASP A 39 -4.25 -11.62 -24.75
CA ASP A 39 -4.73 -12.04 -26.06
C ASP A 39 -4.14 -11.15 -27.17
N LEU A 40 -4.11 -9.83 -26.95
CA LEU A 40 -3.46 -8.88 -27.86
C LEU A 40 -1.96 -9.14 -28.01
N ALA A 41 -1.24 -9.39 -26.91
CA ALA A 41 0.20 -9.65 -26.95
C ALA A 41 0.51 -10.92 -27.76
N GLN A 42 -0.29 -11.97 -27.58
CA GLN A 42 -0.16 -13.21 -28.35
C GLN A 42 -0.47 -12.96 -29.83
N TYR A 43 -1.63 -12.37 -30.13
CA TYR A 43 -2.07 -12.11 -31.50
C TYR A 43 -1.07 -11.24 -32.28
N LEU A 44 -0.58 -10.16 -31.68
CA LEU A 44 0.40 -9.28 -32.31
C LEU A 44 1.76 -9.96 -32.48
N SER A 45 2.17 -10.84 -31.55
CA SER A 45 3.41 -11.61 -31.71
C SER A 45 3.33 -12.58 -32.88
N GLU A 46 2.19 -13.25 -33.05
CA GLU A 46 1.95 -14.15 -34.18
C GLU A 46 1.88 -13.40 -35.52
N LEU A 47 1.27 -12.21 -35.53
CA LEU A 47 1.13 -11.37 -36.72
C LEU A 47 2.46 -10.78 -37.21
N THR A 48 3.32 -10.35 -36.29
CA THR A 48 4.57 -9.62 -36.60
C THR A 48 5.79 -10.52 -36.64
N GLY A 49 5.74 -11.69 -36.00
CA GLY A 49 6.89 -12.55 -35.75
C GLY A 49 7.81 -12.03 -34.63
N ASP A 50 7.55 -10.83 -34.10
CA ASP A 50 8.27 -10.26 -32.97
C ASP A 50 7.73 -10.81 -31.65
N ARG A 51 8.59 -10.90 -30.63
CA ARG A 51 8.16 -11.25 -29.28
C ARG A 51 7.56 -10.02 -28.58
N ILE A 52 6.25 -9.88 -28.64
CA ILE A 52 5.52 -8.81 -27.95
C ILE A 52 5.03 -9.32 -26.60
N THR A 53 5.37 -8.60 -25.53
CA THR A 53 4.95 -8.96 -24.17
C THR A 53 3.69 -8.19 -23.76
N GLU A 54 2.94 -8.75 -22.82
CA GLU A 54 1.78 -8.08 -22.21
C GLU A 54 2.14 -6.68 -21.67
N PHE A 55 3.33 -6.52 -21.09
CA PHE A 55 3.83 -5.24 -20.60
C PHE A 55 4.07 -4.22 -21.72
N ALA A 56 4.53 -4.66 -22.89
CA ALA A 56 4.72 -3.79 -24.05
C ALA A 56 3.36 -3.27 -24.54
N VAL A 57 2.37 -4.15 -24.67
CA VAL A 57 0.99 -3.77 -25.01
C VAL A 57 0.42 -2.81 -23.95
N ALA A 58 0.64 -3.08 -22.66
CA ALA A 58 0.22 -2.20 -21.57
C ALA A 58 0.82 -0.80 -21.66
N GLY A 59 2.11 -0.71 -21.96
CA GLY A 59 2.80 0.56 -22.19
C GLY A 59 2.21 1.32 -23.37
N GLN A 60 1.92 0.62 -24.47
CA GLN A 60 1.35 1.24 -25.66
C GLN A 60 -0.09 1.72 -25.45
N ILE A 61 -0.93 0.94 -24.77
CA ILE A 61 -2.28 1.34 -24.33
C ILE A 61 -2.22 2.61 -23.48
N ALA A 62 -1.23 2.75 -22.60
CA ALA A 62 -1.03 3.94 -21.79
C ALA A 62 -0.63 5.15 -22.63
N ILE A 63 0.32 4.99 -23.57
CA ILE A 63 0.74 6.04 -24.52
C ILE A 63 -0.43 6.52 -25.38
N MET A 64 -1.26 5.59 -25.86
CA MET A 64 -2.45 5.87 -26.66
C MET A 64 -3.60 6.49 -25.87
N GLY A 65 -3.50 6.56 -24.53
CA GLY A 65 -4.51 7.19 -23.67
C GLY A 65 -5.81 6.39 -23.47
N ILE A 66 -5.91 5.19 -24.04
CA ILE A 66 -7.09 4.30 -24.01
C ILE A 66 -7.16 3.43 -22.75
N ALA A 67 -6.15 3.47 -21.88
CA ALA A 67 -6.22 2.83 -20.57
C ALA A 67 -7.45 3.34 -19.79
N LYS A 68 -8.26 2.42 -19.25
CA LYS A 68 -9.36 2.79 -18.36
C LYS A 68 -8.75 3.44 -17.12
N SER A 69 -9.05 4.71 -16.91
CA SER A 69 -8.73 5.39 -15.66
C SER A 69 -9.98 5.41 -14.81
N ASP A 70 -10.08 4.48 -13.86
CA ASP A 70 -11.23 4.43 -12.93
C ASP A 70 -11.37 5.72 -12.09
N ASP A 71 -10.33 6.56 -11.99
CA ASP A 71 -10.36 7.76 -11.14
C ASP A 71 -9.51 8.92 -11.71
N ARG A 72 -9.92 9.44 -12.87
CA ARG A 72 -9.31 10.65 -13.49
C ARG A 72 -9.88 11.97 -12.95
N ARG A 73 -10.85 11.89 -12.03
CA ARG A 73 -11.55 13.07 -11.49
C ARG A 73 -10.56 13.92 -10.69
N GLN A 74 -10.54 15.23 -10.92
CA GLN A 74 -9.68 16.13 -10.15
C GLN A 74 -10.12 16.18 -8.68
N TRP A 75 -9.16 16.37 -7.78
CA TRP A 75 -9.44 16.56 -6.36
C TRP A 75 -9.87 18.01 -6.11
N THR A 76 -11.04 18.19 -5.51
CA THR A 76 -11.54 19.50 -5.10
C THR A 76 -11.06 19.86 -3.69
N PRO A 77 -10.97 21.15 -3.33
CA PRO A 77 -10.63 21.57 -1.96
C PRO A 77 -11.58 20.98 -0.89
N LYS A 78 -12.87 20.80 -1.24
CA LYS A 78 -13.86 20.16 -0.37
C LYS A 78 -13.55 18.69 -0.13
N GLU A 79 -13.12 17.96 -1.16
CA GLU A 79 -12.68 16.57 -1.02
C GLU A 79 -11.38 16.48 -0.22
N ASP A 80 -10.44 17.41 -0.40
CA ASP A 80 -9.21 17.45 0.40
C ASP A 80 -9.52 17.66 1.89
N GLN A 81 -10.44 18.57 2.23
CA GLN A 81 -10.87 18.77 3.62
C GLN A 81 -11.57 17.52 4.16
N ARG A 82 -12.44 16.90 3.36
CA ARG A 82 -13.09 15.64 3.74
C ARG A 82 -12.08 14.53 3.95
N LEU A 83 -11.04 14.46 3.11
CA LEU A 83 -9.95 13.52 3.24
C LEU A 83 -9.17 13.75 4.54
N ARG A 84 -8.82 15.00 4.88
CA ARG A 84 -8.20 15.34 6.18
C ARG A 84 -9.03 14.79 7.34
N ASN A 85 -10.31 15.12 7.37
CA ASN A 85 -11.21 14.71 8.45
C ASN A 85 -11.34 13.18 8.57
N LEU A 86 -11.39 12.45 7.45
CA LEU A 86 -11.60 11.01 7.43
C LEU A 86 -10.32 10.21 7.71
N MET A 87 -9.17 10.68 7.20
CA MET A 87 -7.90 9.95 7.28
C MET A 87 -7.38 9.81 8.70
N HIS A 88 -7.77 10.70 9.62
CA HIS A 88 -7.42 10.62 11.03
C HIS A 88 -8.19 9.52 11.80
N ILE A 89 -9.29 9.01 11.23
CA ILE A 89 -10.25 8.13 11.93
C ILE A 89 -10.34 6.76 11.25
N LYS A 90 -10.16 6.70 9.93
CA LYS A 90 -10.46 5.52 9.10
C LYS A 90 -9.27 5.15 8.22
N ASN A 91 -9.15 3.85 7.92
CA ASN A 91 -8.13 3.35 6.98
C ASN A 91 -8.48 3.70 5.52
N TYR A 92 -7.46 3.68 4.65
CA TYR A 92 -7.57 4.03 3.22
C TYR A 92 -8.69 3.32 2.47
N ARG A 93 -8.95 2.04 2.77
CA ARG A 93 -9.99 1.25 2.07
C ARG A 93 -11.39 1.74 2.42
N VAL A 94 -11.63 2.06 3.70
CA VAL A 94 -12.90 2.63 4.16
C VAL A 94 -13.08 4.04 3.61
N VAL A 95 -12.03 4.86 3.68
CA VAL A 95 -12.07 6.24 3.13
C VAL A 95 -12.35 6.24 1.63
N ALA A 96 -11.68 5.38 0.87
CA ALA A 96 -11.90 5.22 -0.57
C ALA A 96 -13.36 4.91 -0.90
N ARG A 97 -13.99 3.97 -0.17
CA ARG A 97 -15.40 3.65 -0.34
C ARG A 97 -16.31 4.84 0.00
N MET A 98 -16.04 5.54 1.10
CA MET A 98 -16.83 6.70 1.54
C MET A 98 -16.71 7.92 0.62
N MET A 99 -15.59 8.05 -0.08
CA MET A 99 -15.30 9.13 -1.02
C MET A 99 -15.62 8.74 -2.47
N GLU A 100 -16.03 7.49 -2.72
CA GLU A 100 -16.26 6.95 -4.07
C GLU A 100 -15.04 7.14 -4.98
N ARG A 101 -13.85 6.93 -4.41
CA ARG A 101 -12.55 7.07 -5.07
C ARG A 101 -11.82 5.73 -5.05
N SER A 102 -10.85 5.56 -5.95
CA SER A 102 -9.94 4.42 -5.88
C SER A 102 -9.04 4.50 -4.64
N ILE A 103 -8.68 3.36 -4.06
CA ILE A 103 -7.77 3.31 -2.90
C ILE A 103 -6.45 4.00 -3.24
N ASN A 104 -5.94 3.77 -4.45
CA ASN A 104 -4.69 4.38 -4.90
C ASN A 104 -4.78 5.91 -4.99
N SER A 105 -5.87 6.46 -5.51
CA SER A 105 -6.11 7.92 -5.56
C SER A 105 -6.11 8.54 -4.17
N VAL A 106 -6.78 7.91 -3.20
CA VAL A 106 -6.80 8.36 -1.80
C VAL A 106 -5.41 8.31 -1.17
N VAL A 107 -4.66 7.21 -1.36
CA VAL A 107 -3.29 7.07 -0.85
C VAL A 107 -2.38 8.15 -1.44
N VAL A 108 -2.36 8.30 -2.76
CA VAL A 108 -1.53 9.29 -3.45
C VAL A 108 -1.90 10.71 -3.03
N ARG A 109 -3.19 11.03 -2.93
CA ARG A 109 -3.62 12.36 -2.49
C ARG A 109 -3.25 12.62 -1.03
N SER A 110 -3.46 11.66 -0.14
CA SER A 110 -3.11 11.83 1.28
C SER A 110 -1.62 12.16 1.47
N LYS A 111 -0.74 11.50 0.71
CA LYS A 111 0.70 11.78 0.69
C LYS A 111 1.00 13.19 0.19
N ARG A 112 0.36 13.62 -0.90
CA ARG A 112 0.52 14.98 -1.47
C ARG A 112 0.03 16.08 -0.53
N LEU A 113 -0.97 15.78 0.29
CA LEU A 113 -1.53 16.72 1.28
C LEU A 113 -0.84 16.62 2.65
N HIS A 114 0.18 15.77 2.77
CA HIS A 114 0.90 15.48 4.02
C HIS A 114 -0.04 15.09 5.17
N ILE A 115 -1.12 14.37 4.87
CA ILE A 115 -2.07 13.92 5.88
C ILE A 115 -1.49 12.69 6.58
N SER A 116 -0.95 12.89 7.78
CA SER A 116 -0.56 11.80 8.66
C SER A 116 -1.80 11.10 9.23
N ARG A 117 -1.78 9.76 9.28
CA ARG A 117 -2.97 8.92 9.52
C ARG A 117 -3.63 9.09 10.89
N ARG A 118 -3.10 9.83 11.87
CA ARG A 118 -3.59 9.70 13.25
C ARG A 118 -3.56 11.00 14.04
N ILE A 119 -4.75 11.46 14.46
CA ILE A 119 -4.90 12.27 15.67
C ILE A 119 -4.54 11.33 16.83
N ARG A 120 -3.41 11.58 17.49
CA ARG A 120 -2.91 10.75 18.59
C ARG A 120 -3.47 11.28 19.91
N ASN A 121 -4.23 10.44 20.60
CA ASN A 121 -4.53 10.63 22.03
C ASN A 121 -3.40 10.07 22.91
N GLY A 122 -2.18 9.92 22.36
CA GLY A 122 -1.01 9.39 23.08
C GLY A 122 -0.99 7.86 23.28
N TRP A 123 -1.81 7.08 22.57
CA TRP A 123 -1.88 5.62 22.71
C TRP A 123 -2.26 4.91 21.39
N TYR A 124 -2.04 3.59 21.35
CA TYR A 124 -2.25 2.70 20.21
C TYR A 124 -2.96 1.40 20.61
N THR A 125 -3.75 0.83 19.69
CA THR A 125 -4.24 -0.55 19.81
C THR A 125 -3.18 -1.59 19.39
N LYS A 126 -3.31 -2.85 19.83
CA LYS A 126 -2.44 -3.95 19.36
C LYS A 126 -2.48 -4.08 17.83
N ARG A 127 -3.66 -3.96 17.20
CA ARG A 127 -3.80 -3.97 15.75
C ARG A 127 -3.00 -2.86 15.08
N GLU A 128 -3.01 -1.67 15.65
CA GLU A 128 -2.24 -0.54 15.14
C GLU A 128 -0.75 -0.76 15.28
N VAL A 129 -0.30 -1.38 16.38
CA VAL A 129 1.10 -1.76 16.56
C VAL A 129 1.53 -2.81 15.52
N CYS A 130 0.67 -3.77 15.18
CA CYS A 130 0.91 -4.70 14.06
C CYS A 130 1.16 -3.96 12.75
N GLU A 131 0.33 -2.96 12.43
CA GLU A 131 0.48 -2.15 11.22
C GLU A 131 1.76 -1.31 11.24
N ILE A 132 2.13 -0.76 12.40
CA ILE A 132 3.31 0.09 12.56
C ILE A 132 4.57 -0.75 12.39
N LEU A 133 4.69 -1.84 13.15
CA LEU A 133 5.90 -2.67 13.21
C LEU A 133 5.95 -3.76 12.13
N ALA A 134 4.92 -3.85 11.29
CA ALA A 134 4.76 -4.86 10.25
C ALA A 134 4.82 -6.32 10.77
N HIS A 135 4.31 -6.55 11.98
CA HIS A 135 4.29 -7.85 12.63
C HIS A 135 2.86 -8.36 12.81
N ASP A 136 2.70 -9.69 12.88
CA ASP A 136 1.40 -10.30 13.11
C ASP A 136 0.92 -10.13 14.57
N HIS A 137 -0.37 -10.37 14.79
CA HIS A 137 -1.00 -10.17 16.10
C HIS A 137 -0.52 -11.14 17.21
N HIS A 138 -0.01 -12.33 16.88
CA HIS A 138 0.62 -13.23 17.84
C HIS A 138 2.02 -12.76 18.19
N TRP A 139 2.76 -12.22 17.22
CA TRP A 139 4.06 -11.62 17.49
C TRP A 139 3.95 -10.47 18.51
N VAL A 140 2.99 -9.55 18.31
CA VAL A 140 2.78 -8.43 19.23
C VAL A 140 2.24 -8.93 20.57
N GLN A 141 1.30 -9.88 20.56
CA GLN A 141 0.76 -10.46 21.81
C GLN A 141 1.87 -11.08 22.67
N ARG A 142 2.83 -11.80 22.09
CA ARG A 142 3.96 -12.37 22.84
C ARG A 142 4.80 -11.32 23.55
N ARG A 143 4.99 -10.13 22.95
CA ARG A 143 5.76 -9.04 23.58
C ARG A 143 4.98 -8.43 24.74
N ILE A 144 3.65 -8.32 24.59
CA ILE A 144 2.77 -7.91 25.68
C ILE A 144 2.81 -8.94 26.82
N ASP A 145 2.65 -10.23 26.50
CA ASP A 145 2.62 -11.32 27.49
C ASP A 145 3.96 -11.46 28.23
N SER A 146 5.09 -11.24 27.54
CA SER A 146 6.42 -11.24 28.15
C SER A 146 6.74 -9.97 28.97
N GLY A 147 5.92 -8.92 28.88
CA GLY A 147 6.18 -7.62 29.48
C GLY A 147 7.19 -6.75 28.72
N ALA A 148 7.74 -7.22 27.60
CA ALA A 148 8.65 -6.43 26.76
C ALA A 148 7.96 -5.17 26.20
N LEU A 149 6.68 -5.30 25.80
CA LEU A 149 5.83 -4.18 25.41
C LEU A 149 4.73 -3.97 26.46
N LYS A 150 4.80 -2.85 27.19
CA LYS A 150 3.78 -2.53 28.18
C LYS A 150 2.46 -2.20 27.50
N ALA A 151 1.37 -2.77 28.00
CA ALA A 151 0.03 -2.54 27.53
C ALA A 151 -0.97 -2.65 28.69
N SER A 152 -2.00 -1.81 28.67
CA SER A 152 -3.15 -1.85 29.57
C SER A 152 -4.43 -2.23 28.80
N TRP A 153 -5.56 -2.30 29.50
CA TRP A 153 -6.87 -2.59 28.91
C TRP A 153 -7.67 -1.31 28.68
N HIS A 154 -8.48 -1.28 27.63
CA HIS A 154 -9.29 -0.11 27.28
C HIS A 154 -10.32 0.33 28.32
N TYR A 155 -10.77 -0.56 29.21
CA TYR A 155 -11.93 -0.37 30.07
C TYR A 155 -11.71 -0.90 31.49
N ASP A 156 -10.46 -0.97 31.97
CA ASP A 156 -10.06 -1.54 33.27
C ASP A 156 -10.55 -2.99 33.52
N THR A 157 -11.10 -3.62 32.48
CA THR A 157 -11.67 -4.96 32.49
C THR A 157 -11.16 -5.70 31.27
N ARG A 158 -10.70 -6.93 31.49
CA ARG A 158 -10.22 -7.80 30.41
C ARG A 158 -11.42 -8.20 29.53
N PRO A 159 -11.45 -7.82 28.24
CA PRO A 159 -12.55 -8.19 27.37
C PRO A 159 -12.60 -9.71 27.18
N GLN A 160 -13.80 -10.27 27.15
CA GLN A 160 -14.04 -11.72 26.99
C GLN A 160 -13.56 -12.25 25.63
N GLN A 161 -13.43 -11.38 24.62
CA GLN A 161 -12.85 -11.74 23.32
C GLN A 161 -11.40 -11.24 23.23
N LEU A 162 -10.49 -12.17 22.90
CA LEU A 162 -9.04 -11.96 22.68
C LEU A 162 -8.73 -11.15 21.39
N GLY A 163 -9.47 -10.05 21.16
CA GLY A 163 -9.38 -9.24 19.95
C GLY A 163 -8.22 -8.25 19.95
N GLY A 164 -7.72 -7.91 18.76
CA GLY A 164 -6.60 -6.96 18.56
C GLY A 164 -6.87 -5.51 19.01
N SER A 165 -8.12 -5.13 19.25
CA SER A 165 -8.52 -3.78 19.67
C SER A 165 -8.75 -3.65 21.18
N ALA A 166 -8.50 -4.71 21.95
CA ALA A 166 -8.68 -4.74 23.41
C ALA A 166 -7.56 -4.05 24.19
N TRP A 167 -6.38 -4.01 23.59
CA TRP A 167 -5.14 -3.53 24.21
C TRP A 167 -4.97 -2.04 24.00
N HIS A 168 -4.57 -1.36 25.06
CA HIS A 168 -4.18 0.04 25.11
C HIS A 168 -2.66 0.11 25.33
N ILE A 169 -1.93 0.67 24.38
CA ILE A 169 -0.47 0.74 24.41
C ILE A 169 -0.11 2.22 24.36
N ASP A 170 0.36 2.79 25.48
CA ASP A 170 0.78 4.19 25.51
C ASP A 170 1.89 4.43 24.50
N GLU A 171 1.90 5.61 23.89
CA GLU A 171 2.92 6.04 22.94
C GLU A 171 4.31 6.04 23.56
N LYS A 172 4.42 6.42 24.85
CA LYS A 172 5.68 6.35 25.61
C LYS A 172 6.22 4.92 25.71
N ASP A 173 5.33 3.94 25.87
CA ASP A 173 5.68 2.54 26.08
C ASP A 173 6.05 1.89 24.75
N LEU A 174 5.33 2.23 23.67
CA LEU A 174 5.71 1.83 22.32
C LEU A 174 7.04 2.45 21.90
N LYS A 175 7.29 3.72 22.23
CA LYS A 175 8.57 4.40 22.03
C LYS A 175 9.69 3.69 22.80
N GLU A 176 9.48 3.41 24.07
CA GLU A 176 10.44 2.69 24.92
C GLU A 176 10.79 1.33 24.30
N PHE A 177 9.78 0.58 23.84
CA PHE A 177 9.96 -0.70 23.16
C PHE A 177 10.80 -0.57 21.88
N ILE A 178 10.45 0.36 20.99
CA ILE A 178 11.16 0.59 19.71
C ILE A 178 12.63 0.94 19.96
N CYS A 179 12.90 1.81 20.95
CA CYS A 179 14.27 2.22 21.28
C CYS A 179 15.07 1.10 21.99
N ARG A 180 14.40 0.23 22.74
CA ARG A 180 15.06 -0.86 23.48
C ARG A 180 15.34 -2.09 22.61
N TYR A 181 14.49 -2.37 21.62
CA TYR A 181 14.59 -3.54 20.75
C TYR A 181 14.61 -3.16 19.25
N PRO A 182 15.53 -2.29 18.79
CA PRO A 182 15.58 -1.86 17.39
C PRO A 182 15.82 -3.02 16.41
N GLU A 183 16.53 -4.07 16.83
CA GLU A 183 16.81 -5.27 16.04
C GLU A 183 15.58 -6.13 15.75
N GLU A 184 14.52 -5.99 16.55
CA GLU A 184 13.26 -6.72 16.36
C GLU A 184 12.37 -6.07 15.28
N ILE A 185 12.75 -4.88 14.81
CA ILE A 185 11.99 -4.10 13.85
C ILE A 185 12.37 -4.50 12.43
N VAL A 186 11.43 -5.12 11.71
CA VAL A 186 11.66 -5.59 10.33
C VAL A 186 11.45 -4.44 9.35
N GLY A 187 12.52 -3.95 8.72
CA GLY A 187 12.47 -2.77 7.86
C GLY A 187 11.66 -2.90 6.57
N CYS A 188 11.31 -4.12 6.11
CA CYS A 188 10.79 -4.30 4.75
C CYS A 188 9.29 -3.96 4.56
N ASN A 189 8.52 -3.70 5.62
CA ASN A 189 7.10 -3.32 5.51
C ASN A 189 6.62 -2.37 6.62
N ILE A 190 7.54 -1.86 7.42
CA ILE A 190 7.27 -0.99 8.56
C ILE A 190 6.67 0.35 8.08
N ASP A 191 5.77 0.93 8.89
CA ASP A 191 5.39 2.34 8.73
C ASP A 191 6.54 3.22 9.27
N ILE A 192 7.59 3.37 8.46
CA ILE A 192 8.82 4.08 8.84
C ILE A 192 8.55 5.51 9.28
N ILE A 193 7.56 6.18 8.67
CA ILE A 193 7.18 7.54 9.02
C ILE A 193 6.64 7.56 10.45
N GLN A 194 5.70 6.67 10.75
CA GLN A 194 5.09 6.58 12.07
C GLN A 194 6.12 6.20 13.15
N VAL A 195 7.07 5.32 12.85
CA VAL A 195 8.15 4.98 13.78
C VAL A 195 9.07 6.18 14.03
N VAL A 196 9.45 6.92 12.99
CA VAL A 196 10.25 8.15 13.15
C VAL A 196 9.49 9.17 13.99
N ASP A 197 8.20 9.38 13.73
CA ASP A 197 7.37 10.32 14.51
C ASP A 197 7.31 9.94 15.99
N ILE A 198 7.11 8.64 16.31
CA ILE A 198 7.10 8.13 17.68
C ILE A 198 8.46 8.37 18.37
N ILE A 199 9.56 8.05 17.69
CA ILE A 199 10.92 8.22 18.24
C ILE A 199 11.21 9.71 18.46
N ALA A 200 10.94 10.55 17.46
CA ALA A 200 11.22 11.98 17.50
C ALA A 200 10.29 12.73 18.48
N GLY A 201 9.17 12.13 18.90
CA GLY A 201 8.17 12.81 19.72
C GLY A 201 7.49 13.96 18.97
N VAL A 202 7.58 13.94 17.63
CA VAL A 202 6.90 14.91 16.78
C VAL A 202 5.44 14.48 16.76
N ILE A 203 4.67 15.01 17.69
CA ILE A 203 3.22 15.11 17.50
C ILE A 203 3.09 15.97 16.24
N PRO A 204 2.44 15.51 15.16
CA PRO A 204 2.06 16.41 14.09
C PRO A 204 1.13 17.43 14.74
N GLN A 205 1.67 18.59 15.12
CA GLN A 205 0.89 19.76 15.48
C GLN A 205 -0.03 19.96 14.29
N GLY A 206 -1.34 19.85 14.53
CA GLY A 206 -2.35 19.95 13.49
C GLY A 206 -2.12 21.22 12.68
N TYR A 207 -1.89 21.04 11.37
CA TYR A 207 -2.00 22.10 10.38
C TYR A 207 -3.36 21.97 9.69
#